data_AF-A0A920VAJ3-F1
#
_entry.id   AF-A0A920VAJ3-F1
#
_cell.length_a   1.000
_cell.length_b   1.000
_cell.length_c   1.000
_cell.angle_alpha   90.00
_cell.angle_beta   90.00
_cell.angle_gamma   90.00
#
_symmetry.space_group_name_H-M   'P 1'
#
loop_
_entity.id
_entity.type
_entity.pdbx_description
1 polymer ?
#
loop_
_entity_poly.entity_id
_entity_poly.type
_entity_poly.pdbx_seq_one_letter_code
_entity_poly.pdbx_strand_id
1 'polypeptide(L)'
;MVEEKSFLEHAKVFDCFYGTPKKEVEDSLNKGLNVILEIDWQGAMQIKRERPDCLMLFIIPPSKEELMFRLRKRGTDSNNEIRLRFDEALNDINQ
;
A
#
# COMPACT_ATOMS: atom_id res chain seq x y z
N MET A 1 -11.34 17.97 -7.93
CA MET A 1 -12.52 17.11 -7.69
C MET A 1 -12.10 15.70 -8.06
N VAL A 2 -12.17 14.75 -7.13
CA VAL A 2 -12.09 13.33 -7.47
C VAL A 2 -13.42 13.00 -8.12
N GLU A 3 -13.44 12.76 -9.43
CA GLU A 3 -14.64 12.27 -10.10
C GLU A 3 -15.01 10.92 -9.48
N GLU A 4 -16.26 10.82 -8.99
CA GLU A 4 -16.75 9.63 -8.31
C GLU A 4 -16.53 8.39 -9.18
N LYS A 5 -15.78 7.41 -8.65
CA LYS A 5 -15.51 6.06 -9.20
C LYS A 5 -14.43 5.92 -10.30
N SER A 6 -13.60 6.93 -10.55
CA SER A 6 -12.47 6.78 -11.50
C SER A 6 -11.31 5.94 -10.94
N PHE A 7 -11.22 5.81 -9.60
CA PHE A 7 -10.19 5.04 -8.91
C PHE A 7 -10.77 3.77 -8.29
N LEU A 8 -9.98 2.71 -8.30
CA LEU A 8 -10.28 1.44 -7.63
C LEU A 8 -9.99 1.53 -6.12
N GLU A 9 -8.95 2.28 -5.76
CA GLU A 9 -8.65 2.68 -4.39
C GLU A 9 -7.99 4.05 -4.40
N HIS A 10 -8.07 4.75 -3.26
CA HIS A 10 -7.26 5.92 -2.99
C HIS A 10 -6.81 5.95 -1.53
N ALA A 11 -5.60 6.43 -1.28
CA ALA A 11 -5.06 6.55 0.08
C ALA A 11 -4.26 7.84 0.25
N LYS A 12 -4.14 8.29 1.50
CA LYS A 12 -3.24 9.37 1.88
C LYS A 12 -2.10 8.79 2.71
N VAL A 13 -0.88 8.87 2.18
CA VAL A 13 0.34 8.29 2.78
C VAL A 13 1.42 9.39 2.80
N PHE A 14 2.01 9.67 3.97
CA PHE A 14 2.99 10.77 4.16
C PHE A 14 2.54 12.12 3.58
N ASP A 15 1.28 12.50 3.78
CA ASP A 15 0.66 13.70 3.20
C ASP A 15 0.52 13.76 1.66
N CYS A 16 0.90 12.70 0.96
CA CYS A 16 0.67 12.53 -0.47
C CYS A 16 -0.61 11.71 -0.71
N PHE A 17 -1.36 12.07 -1.75
CA PHE A 17 -2.53 11.31 -2.21
C PHE A 17 -2.12 10.37 -3.32
N TYR A 18 -2.52 9.11 -3.19
CA TYR A 18 -2.31 8.06 -4.18
C TYR A 18 -3.65 7.46 -4.58
N GLY A 19 -3.73 6.91 -5.78
CA GLY A 19 -4.88 6.14 -6.21
C GLY A 19 -4.60 5.32 -7.45
N THR A 20 -5.19 4.13 -7.48
CA THR A 20 -5.06 3.18 -8.58
C THR A 20 -6.20 3.39 -9.59
N PRO A 21 -5.95 3.69 -10.87
CA PRO A 21 -7.00 3.88 -11.87
C PRO A 21 -7.79 2.59 -12.10
N LYS A 22 -9.12 2.64 -11.95
CA LYS A 22 -9.98 1.46 -12.09
C LYS A 22 -9.92 0.86 -13.49
N LYS A 23 -9.95 1.73 -14.50
CA LYS A 23 -9.96 1.31 -15.91
C LYS A 23 -8.74 0.47 -16.28
N GLU A 24 -7.54 0.87 -15.86
CA GLU A 24 -6.31 0.16 -16.21
C GLU A 24 -6.24 -1.25 -15.60
N VAL A 25 -6.76 -1.39 -14.38
CA VAL A 25 -6.87 -2.69 -13.71
C VAL A 25 -7.86 -3.58 -14.45
N GLU A 26 -9.07 -3.09 -14.75
CA GLU A 26 -10.09 -3.87 -15.47
C GLU A 26 -9.63 -4.24 -16.89
N ASP A 27 -8.99 -3.32 -17.61
CA ASP A 27 -8.47 -3.57 -18.95
C ASP A 27 -7.38 -4.67 -18.95
N SER A 28 -6.58 -4.75 -17.89
CA SER A 28 -5.55 -5.79 -17.72
C SER A 28 -6.16 -7.14 -17.38
N LEU A 29 -7.13 -7.16 -16.47
CA LEU A 29 -7.86 -8.39 -16.08
C LEU A 29 -8.66 -8.95 -17.26
N ASN A 30 -9.30 -8.09 -18.06
CA ASN A 30 -10.04 -8.49 -19.27
C ASN A 30 -9.14 -9.11 -20.36
N LYS A 31 -7.82 -8.83 -20.32
CA LYS A 31 -6.82 -9.49 -21.17
C LYS A 31 -6.36 -10.84 -20.62
N GLY A 32 -6.93 -11.30 -19.50
CA GLY A 32 -6.53 -12.53 -18.82
C GLY A 32 -5.21 -12.42 -18.05
N LEU A 33 -4.75 -11.21 -17.78
CA LEU A 33 -3.52 -10.98 -17.00
C LEU A 33 -3.82 -10.88 -15.52
N ASN A 34 -2.86 -11.29 -14.68
CA ASN A 34 -2.91 -11.02 -13.25
C ASN A 34 -2.40 -9.60 -12.97
N VAL A 35 -3.08 -8.88 -12.08
CA VAL A 35 -2.68 -7.54 -11.63
C VAL A 35 -2.16 -7.64 -10.19
N ILE A 36 -0.94 -7.15 -9.97
CA ILE A 36 -0.35 -7.03 -8.64
C ILE A 36 -0.43 -5.56 -8.24
N LEU A 37 -1.13 -5.28 -7.15
CA LEU A 37 -1.23 -3.95 -6.57
C LEU A 37 -0.29 -3.85 -5.37
N GLU A 38 0.68 -2.94 -5.43
CA GLU A 38 1.52 -2.55 -4.30
C GLU A 38 0.94 -1.27 -3.69
N ILE A 39 0.12 -1.44 -2.66
CA ILE A 39 -0.67 -0.36 -2.04
C ILE A 39 -0.65 -0.45 -0.52
N ASP A 40 -0.99 0.66 0.13
CA ASP A 40 -1.14 0.76 1.59
C ASP A 40 -2.35 -0.04 2.13
N TRP A 41 -2.37 -0.34 3.42
CA TRP A 41 -3.46 -1.08 4.07
C TRP A 41 -4.84 -0.43 3.86
N GLN A 42 -4.91 0.91 3.82
CA GLN A 42 -6.15 1.65 3.55
C GLN A 42 -6.69 1.35 2.15
N GLY A 43 -5.79 1.31 1.16
CA GLY A 43 -6.12 0.96 -0.21
C GLY A 43 -6.53 -0.51 -0.30
N ALA A 44 -5.76 -1.41 0.32
CA ALA A 44 -6.03 -2.84 0.33
C ALA A 44 -7.41 -3.18 0.92
N MET A 45 -7.85 -2.48 1.98
CA MET A 45 -9.20 -2.62 2.53
C MET A 45 -10.30 -2.16 1.57
N GLN A 46 -10.08 -1.10 0.78
CA GLN A 46 -11.01 -0.67 -0.25
C GLN A 46 -11.12 -1.72 -1.36
N ILE A 47 -9.98 -2.24 -1.84
CA ILE A 47 -9.95 -3.32 -2.83
C ILE A 47 -10.71 -4.55 -2.33
N LYS A 48 -10.50 -4.98 -1.09
CA LYS A 48 -11.21 -6.14 -0.52
C LYS A 48 -12.73 -5.96 -0.52
N ARG A 49 -13.22 -4.74 -0.33
CA ARG A 49 -14.66 -4.42 -0.37
C ARG A 49 -15.20 -4.41 -1.79
N GLU A 50 -14.47 -3.84 -2.75
CA GLU A 50 -14.89 -3.80 -4.16
C GLU A 50 -14.72 -5.15 -4.89
N ARG A 51 -13.69 -5.92 -4.52
CA ARG A 51 -13.25 -7.17 -5.14
C ARG A 51 -13.00 -8.23 -4.06
N PRO A 52 -14.06 -8.85 -3.51
CA PRO A 52 -13.92 -9.88 -2.48
C PRO A 52 -13.18 -11.14 -2.94
N ASP A 53 -13.06 -11.32 -4.26
CA ASP A 53 -12.33 -12.39 -4.94
C ASP A 53 -10.80 -12.15 -5.00
N CYS A 54 -10.32 -10.98 -4.56
CA CYS A 54 -8.89 -10.66 -4.59
C CYS A 54 -8.08 -11.50 -3.59
N LEU A 55 -6.82 -11.77 -3.95
CA LEU A 55 -5.86 -12.34 -3.02
C LEU A 55 -5.13 -11.21 -2.29
N MET A 56 -5.19 -11.22 -0.96
CA MET A 56 -4.44 -10.28 -0.12
C MET A 56 -3.16 -10.92 0.40
N LEU A 57 -2.04 -10.23 0.23
CA LEU A 57 -0.73 -10.62 0.76
C LEU A 57 -0.19 -9.49 1.61
N PHE A 58 0.02 -9.75 2.90
CA PHE A 58 0.67 -8.81 3.81
C PHE A 58 2.04 -9.38 4.22
N ILE A 59 3.10 -8.60 4.00
CA ILE A 59 4.48 -9.05 4.22
C ILE A 59 5.02 -8.36 5.47
N ILE A 60 5.22 -9.16 6.53
CA ILE A 60 5.69 -8.67 7.82
C ILE A 60 7.20 -8.94 7.95
N PRO A 61 8.01 -8.00 8.47
CA PRO A 61 9.39 -8.28 8.84
C PRO A 61 9.45 -9.34 9.97
N PRO A 62 10.52 -10.15 10.05
CA PRO A 62 10.62 -11.19 11.08
C PRO A 62 10.74 -10.62 12.50
N SER A 63 11.20 -9.37 12.65
CA SER A 63 11.21 -8.65 13.94
C SER A 63 11.23 -7.13 13.74
N LYS A 64 11.01 -6.39 14.83
CA LYS A 64 11.11 -4.92 14.84
C LYS A 64 12.55 -4.44 14.61
N GLU A 65 13.52 -5.17 15.14
CA GLU A 65 14.94 -4.89 14.97
C GLU A 65 15.34 -5.02 13.49
N GLU A 66 14.85 -6.06 12.81
CA GLU A 66 15.08 -6.26 11.38
C GLU A 66 14.44 -5.15 10.53
N LEU A 67 13.23 -4.70 10.89
CA LEU A 67 12.58 -3.56 10.24
C LEU A 67 13.42 -2.28 10.34
N MET A 68 13.85 -1.93 11.57
CA MET A 68 14.69 -0.76 11.81
C MET A 68 16.03 -0.86 11.08
N PHE A 69 16.65 -2.04 11.07
CA PHE A 69 17.88 -2.29 10.33
C PHE A 69 17.69 -2.06 8.82
N ARG A 70 16.62 -2.58 8.22
CA ARG A 70 16.31 -2.39 6.79
C ARG A 70 16.07 -0.92 6.45
N LEU A 71 15.33 -0.18 7.28
CA LEU A 71 15.09 1.25 7.07
C LEU A 71 16.40 2.05 7.09
N ARG A 72 17.28 1.79 8.06
CA ARG A 72 18.60 2.45 8.14
C ARG A 72 19.50 2.06 6.97
N LYS A 73 19.50 0.78 6.57
CA LYS A 73 20.35 0.26 5.50
C LYS A 73 20.01 0.85 4.12
N ARG A 74 18.78 1.32 3.89
CA ARG A 74 18.41 2.01 2.64
C ARG A 74 19.30 3.23 2.38
N GLY A 75 19.75 3.92 3.43
CA GLY A 75 20.70 5.04 3.32
C GLY A 75 20.17 6.28 2.59
N THR A 76 18.89 6.30 2.22
CA THR A 76 18.24 7.41 1.50
C THR A 76 17.46 8.35 2.42
N ASP A 77 17.15 7.91 3.63
CA ASP A 77 16.22 8.57 4.54
C ASP A 77 17.00 9.19 5.72
N SER A 78 16.58 10.37 6.14
CA SER A 78 17.06 11.01 7.36
C SER A 78 16.63 10.24 8.61
N ASN A 79 17.32 10.45 9.75
CA ASN A 79 16.94 9.80 11.02
C ASN A 79 15.48 10.07 11.43
N ASN A 80 14.95 11.25 11.10
CA ASN A 80 13.56 11.61 11.40
C ASN A 80 12.58 10.84 10.50
N GLU A 81 12.86 10.74 9.20
CA GLU A 81 12.04 9.95 8.25
C GLU A 81 12.07 8.47 8.59
N ILE A 82 13.24 7.93 8.98
CA ILE A 82 13.37 6.54 9.45
C ILE A 82 12.47 6.28 10.64
N ARG A 83 12.45 7.20 11.62
CA ARG A 83 11.61 7.06 12.82
C ARG A 83 10.12 7.11 12.46
N LEU A 84 9.72 8.07 11.62
CA LEU A 84 8.34 8.20 11.15
C LEU A 84 7.88 6.92 10.44
N ARG A 85 8.65 6.42 9.46
CA ARG A 85 8.35 5.17 8.74
C ARG A 85 8.30 3.96 9.66
N PHE A 86 9.15 3.90 10.68
CA PHE A 86 9.14 2.81 11.64
C PHE A 86 7.88 2.81 12.50
N ASP A 87 7.49 3.97 13.02
CA ASP A 87 6.29 4.11 13.86
C ASP A 87 5.02 3.82 13.05
N GLU A 88 4.95 4.25 11.78
CA GLU A 88 3.84 3.91 10.88
C GLU A 88 3.77 2.42 10.58
N ALA A 89 4.88 1.78 10.20
CA ALA A 89 4.90 0.35 9.94
C ALA A 89 4.46 -0.48 11.17
N LEU A 90 4.77 -0.01 12.39
CA LEU A 90 4.26 -0.64 13.61
C LEU A 90 2.76 -0.44 13.79
N ASN A 91 2.21 0.71 13.40
CA ASN A 91 0.76 0.94 13.44
C ASN A 91 0.03 0.06 12.41
N ASP A 92 0.58 -0.08 11.20
CA ASP A 92 0.00 -0.89 10.12
C ASP A 92 -0.06 -2.37 10.49
N ILE A 93 0.97 -2.90 11.17
CA ILE A 93 0.99 -4.29 11.66
C ILE A 93 -0.15 -4.58 12.65
N ASN A 94 -0.68 -3.55 13.33
CA ASN A 94 -1.74 -3.71 14.33
C ASN A 94 -3.16 -3.43 13.79
N GLN A 95 -3.32 -3.19 12.47
CA GLN A 95 -4.63 -3.04 11.81
C GLN A 95 -5.20 -4.41 11.40
#